data_AF-A0A3P7LI09-F1
#
_entry.id   AF-A0A3P7LI09-F1
#
_cell.length_a   1.000
_cell.length_b   1.000
_cell.length_c   1.000
_cell.angle_alpha   90.00
_cell.angle_beta   90.00
_cell.angle_gamma   90.00
#
_symmetry.space_group_name_H-M   'P 1'
#
loop_
_entity.id
_entity.type
_entity.pdbx_description
1 polymer ?
#
loop_
_entity_poly.entity_id
_entity_poly.type
_entity_poly.pdbx_seq_one_letter_code
_entity_poly.pdbx_strand_id
1 'polypeptide(L)'
;MDSQLKSKVEEWLKWDRNSVTHDEISALAAGDNVAQLSKLLNKRMEFGTAGLRARMGAGNSQMNDLTIIQTAQGLLKYMNDNYIHLKPKGIIVGFDGRHHSRDWASITANIFVRSGWKVYLFRDFNPTPYLAFGVRHFQTACGVMVTASHNPKDDNGYKVYWENGAQILSPHDKGIAKAISESLVPQEASWDYHKVTEHAQCLNPMPELEESYINIQKRTICYTEAENKKSDVTFVYTAMHGVGAPAAQRIFKEFGFQHMVPVVEQIKPDPEFSTVKFPNPEEGKSALHLAMATADKCGAKVIVANDPDADRLAVAEKLPTSSHLLIVT
;
A
#
# COMPACT_ATOMS: atom_id res chain seq x y z
N MET A 1 26.18 1.83 -27.15
CA MET A 1 25.82 0.97 -25.99
C MET A 1 26.89 -0.12 -25.81
N ASP A 2 27.41 -0.33 -24.59
CA ASP A 2 28.37 -1.42 -24.32
C ASP A 2 27.70 -2.81 -24.33
N SER A 3 28.50 -3.89 -24.36
CA SER A 3 28.00 -5.26 -24.43
C SER A 3 27.21 -5.70 -23.21
N GLN A 4 27.55 -5.19 -22.02
CA GLN A 4 26.88 -5.54 -20.78
C GLN A 4 25.47 -4.94 -20.73
N LEU A 5 25.32 -3.68 -21.08
CA LEU A 5 24.03 -3.00 -21.14
C LEU A 5 23.15 -3.59 -22.24
N LYS A 6 23.72 -3.95 -23.40
CA LYS A 6 22.99 -4.66 -24.46
C LYS A 6 22.39 -5.98 -23.95
N SER A 7 23.18 -6.78 -23.24
CA SER A 7 22.69 -8.04 -22.64
C SER A 7 21.57 -7.81 -21.63
N LYS A 8 21.64 -6.73 -20.83
CA LYS A 8 20.57 -6.39 -19.87
C LYS A 8 19.28 -5.94 -20.57
N VAL A 9 19.38 -5.23 -21.69
CA VAL A 9 18.22 -4.87 -22.51
C VAL A 9 17.56 -6.13 -23.07
N GLU A 10 18.33 -7.01 -23.70
CA GLU A 10 17.82 -8.27 -24.27
C GLU A 10 17.19 -9.18 -23.21
N GLU A 11 17.82 -9.29 -22.03
CA GLU A 11 17.28 -10.06 -20.90
C GLU A 11 15.97 -9.46 -20.40
N TRP A 12 15.91 -8.15 -20.21
CA TRP A 12 14.73 -7.49 -19.69
C TRP A 12 13.56 -7.59 -20.68
N LEU A 13 13.78 -7.37 -21.99
CA LEU A 13 12.76 -7.52 -23.03
C LEU A 13 12.29 -8.97 -23.20
N LYS A 14 13.15 -9.95 -22.91
CA LYS A 14 12.76 -11.36 -22.88
C LYS A 14 11.81 -11.67 -21.71
N TRP A 15 11.98 -11.00 -20.57
CA TRP A 15 11.25 -11.30 -19.35
C TRP A 15 9.98 -10.48 -19.18
N ASP A 16 10.01 -9.21 -19.55
CA ASP A 16 8.86 -8.32 -19.41
C ASP A 16 7.79 -8.62 -20.47
N ARG A 17 6.52 -8.58 -20.04
CA ARG A 17 5.36 -8.79 -20.91
C ARG A 17 4.34 -7.67 -20.84
N ASN A 18 4.59 -6.68 -19.99
CA ASN A 18 3.76 -5.51 -19.99
C ASN A 18 4.14 -4.65 -21.21
N SER A 19 3.21 -4.54 -22.17
CA SER A 19 3.47 -3.82 -23.42
C SER A 19 3.97 -2.38 -23.21
N VAL A 20 3.49 -1.67 -22.18
CA VAL A 20 3.86 -0.26 -21.94
C VAL A 20 5.32 -0.15 -21.55
N THR A 21 5.75 -0.93 -20.55
CA THR A 21 7.15 -0.90 -20.13
C THR A 21 8.04 -1.52 -21.20
N HIS A 22 7.58 -2.58 -21.85
CA HIS A 22 8.31 -3.28 -22.90
C HIS A 22 8.66 -2.34 -24.06
N ASP A 23 7.68 -1.56 -24.50
CA ASP A 23 7.83 -0.58 -25.58
C ASP A 23 8.71 0.59 -25.14
N GLU A 24 8.67 1.02 -23.88
CA GLU A 24 9.56 2.05 -23.34
C GLU A 24 11.04 1.65 -23.48
N ILE A 25 11.44 0.46 -23.03
CA ILE A 25 12.83 -0.01 -23.16
C ILE A 25 13.19 -0.25 -24.62
N SER A 26 12.27 -0.78 -25.43
CA SER A 26 12.49 -1.01 -26.86
C SER A 26 12.77 0.30 -27.61
N ALA A 27 11.98 1.35 -27.35
CA ALA A 27 12.16 2.67 -27.95
C ALA A 27 13.47 3.32 -27.51
N LEU A 28 13.82 3.21 -26.22
CA LEU A 28 15.09 3.71 -25.70
C LEU A 28 16.30 3.01 -26.34
N ALA A 29 16.22 1.69 -26.52
CA ALA A 29 17.25 0.89 -27.18
C ALA A 29 17.44 1.26 -28.65
N ALA A 30 16.37 1.66 -29.35
CA ALA A 30 16.44 2.13 -30.73
C ALA A 30 17.03 3.55 -30.86
N GLY A 31 16.94 4.39 -29.82
CA GLY A 31 17.22 5.84 -29.89
C GLY A 31 18.56 6.34 -29.35
N ASP A 32 19.63 5.53 -29.30
CA ASP A 32 20.94 5.86 -28.69
C ASP A 32 20.87 6.44 -27.24
N ASN A 33 19.82 6.06 -26.48
CA ASN A 33 19.58 6.56 -25.12
C ASN A 33 20.39 5.80 -24.05
N VAL A 34 21.69 5.63 -24.28
CA VAL A 34 22.57 4.79 -23.45
C VAL A 34 22.55 5.18 -21.97
N ALA A 35 22.57 6.50 -21.66
CA ALA A 35 22.58 6.98 -20.29
C ALA A 35 21.28 6.65 -19.53
N GLN A 36 20.13 6.78 -20.20
CA GLN A 36 18.83 6.46 -19.60
C GLN A 36 18.67 4.95 -19.39
N LEU A 37 19.02 4.14 -20.39
CA LEU A 37 19.02 2.68 -20.26
C LEU A 37 19.94 2.20 -19.12
N SER A 38 21.12 2.79 -19.01
CA SER A 38 22.05 2.50 -17.90
C SER A 38 21.39 2.78 -16.55
N LYS A 39 20.74 3.94 -16.39
CA LYS A 39 20.03 4.29 -15.15
C LYS A 39 18.91 3.29 -14.81
N LEU A 40 18.14 2.85 -15.80
CA LEU A 40 16.99 1.96 -15.61
C LEU A 40 17.38 0.50 -15.38
N LEU A 41 18.43 0.01 -16.06
CA LEU A 41 18.75 -1.42 -16.11
C LEU A 41 19.97 -1.83 -15.29
N ASN A 42 20.93 -0.92 -15.04
CA ASN A 42 22.19 -1.34 -14.41
C ASN A 42 22.06 -1.66 -12.93
N LYS A 43 21.21 -0.92 -12.20
CA LYS A 43 21.00 -1.12 -10.77
C LYS A 43 19.56 -1.57 -10.52
N ARG A 44 19.42 -2.72 -9.84
CA ARG A 44 18.13 -3.19 -9.33
C ARG A 44 17.77 -2.44 -8.04
N MET A 45 16.48 -2.24 -7.81
CA MET A 45 15.99 -1.75 -6.53
C MET A 45 16.36 -2.69 -5.36
N GLU A 46 16.81 -2.10 -4.27
CA GLU A 46 17.18 -2.85 -3.07
C GLU A 46 15.94 -3.11 -2.20
N PHE A 47 15.68 -4.37 -1.88
CA PHE A 47 14.64 -4.77 -0.94
C PHE A 47 15.17 -4.64 0.49
N GLY A 48 14.46 -3.91 1.35
CA GLY A 48 14.86 -3.67 2.74
C GLY A 48 13.72 -3.83 3.73
N THR A 49 13.89 -3.31 4.95
CA THR A 49 12.85 -3.29 6.00
C THR A 49 11.59 -2.56 5.55
N ALA A 50 11.76 -1.48 4.77
CA ALA A 50 10.68 -0.74 4.15
C ALA A 50 10.00 -1.48 2.97
N GLY A 51 10.51 -2.66 2.58
CA GLY A 51 10.12 -3.36 1.36
C GLY A 51 10.76 -2.75 0.10
N LEU A 52 10.00 -2.63 -0.98
CA LEU A 52 10.38 -1.84 -2.16
C LEU A 52 9.60 -0.56 -2.23
N ARG A 53 10.24 0.49 -2.74
CA ARG A 53 9.60 1.77 -3.04
C ARG A 53 10.40 2.53 -4.08
N ALA A 54 9.79 2.88 -5.20
CA ALA A 54 10.36 3.74 -6.21
C ALA A 54 9.26 4.29 -7.11
N ARG A 55 9.69 5.15 -8.05
CA ARG A 55 8.87 5.58 -9.17
C ARG A 55 8.42 4.37 -9.99
N MET A 56 7.22 4.44 -10.54
CA MET A 56 6.68 3.48 -11.48
C MET A 56 7.26 3.73 -12.88
N GLY A 57 7.62 2.67 -13.60
CA GLY A 57 8.18 2.77 -14.95
C GLY A 57 8.98 1.53 -15.35
N ALA A 58 9.56 1.55 -16.55
CA ALA A 58 10.30 0.40 -17.05
C ALA A 58 11.70 0.23 -16.41
N GLY A 59 12.23 -0.99 -16.49
CA GLY A 59 13.58 -1.35 -16.03
C GLY A 59 13.67 -1.87 -14.59
N ASN A 60 14.87 -2.28 -14.20
CA ASN A 60 15.16 -2.93 -12.92
C ASN A 60 15.18 -1.96 -11.73
N SER A 61 15.32 -0.66 -11.99
CA SER A 61 15.39 0.40 -10.97
C SER A 61 14.04 1.03 -10.63
N GLN A 62 12.93 0.53 -11.20
CA GLN A 62 11.60 1.11 -11.11
C GLN A 62 10.59 0.05 -10.68
N MET A 63 9.47 0.50 -10.11
CA MET A 63 8.33 -0.37 -9.83
C MET A 63 7.57 -0.69 -11.12
N ASN A 64 7.39 -1.98 -11.40
CA ASN A 64 6.66 -2.52 -12.56
C ASN A 64 6.27 -3.98 -12.30
N ASP A 65 5.43 -4.53 -13.18
CA ASP A 65 4.92 -5.90 -13.09
C ASP A 65 6.05 -6.93 -12.96
N LEU A 66 7.09 -6.85 -13.79
CA LEU A 66 8.24 -7.76 -13.74
C LEU A 66 8.95 -7.72 -12.38
N THR A 67 9.18 -6.52 -11.84
CA THR A 67 9.77 -6.37 -10.51
C THR A 67 8.89 -6.97 -9.43
N ILE A 68 7.57 -6.75 -9.48
CA ILE A 68 6.63 -7.37 -8.53
C ILE A 68 6.63 -8.88 -8.64
N ILE A 69 6.65 -9.44 -9.85
CA ILE A 69 6.74 -10.89 -10.07
C ILE A 69 8.00 -11.44 -9.40
N GLN A 70 9.16 -10.85 -9.67
CA GLN A 70 10.44 -11.30 -9.12
C GLN A 70 10.48 -11.17 -7.58
N THR A 71 9.92 -10.07 -7.05
CA THR A 71 9.81 -9.85 -5.60
C THR A 71 8.92 -10.89 -4.94
N ALA A 72 7.74 -11.16 -5.50
CA ALA A 72 6.82 -12.16 -4.98
C ALA A 72 7.36 -13.59 -5.12
N GLN A 73 8.05 -13.91 -6.22
CA GLN A 73 8.77 -15.20 -6.37
C GLN A 73 9.87 -15.36 -5.33
N GLY A 74 10.65 -14.32 -5.06
CA GLY A 74 11.67 -14.33 -4.02
C GLY A 74 11.09 -14.47 -2.62
N LEU A 75 10.00 -13.76 -2.32
CA LEU A 75 9.28 -13.92 -1.06
C LEU A 75 8.76 -15.37 -0.92
N LEU A 76 8.11 -15.91 -1.95
CA LEU A 76 7.63 -17.30 -1.96
C LEU A 76 8.77 -18.31 -1.76
N LYS A 77 9.91 -18.12 -2.44
CA LYS A 77 11.09 -18.96 -2.27
C LYS A 77 11.60 -18.91 -0.82
N TYR A 78 11.76 -17.71 -0.26
CA TYR A 78 12.20 -17.55 1.12
C TYR A 78 11.24 -18.25 2.11
N MET A 79 9.93 -18.12 1.89
CA MET A 79 8.89 -18.80 2.67
C MET A 79 8.99 -20.33 2.54
N ASN A 80 9.14 -20.86 1.33
CA ASN A 80 9.22 -22.30 1.10
C ASN A 80 10.52 -22.90 1.66
N ASP A 81 11.64 -22.19 1.58
CA ASP A 81 12.93 -22.72 2.03
C ASP A 81 13.04 -22.73 3.56
N ASN A 82 12.46 -21.74 4.24
CA ASN A 82 12.69 -21.50 5.68
C ASN A 82 11.42 -21.68 6.54
N TYR A 83 10.24 -21.53 5.95
CA TYR A 83 8.96 -21.41 6.66
C TYR A 83 7.83 -22.23 6.02
N ILE A 84 8.14 -23.32 5.33
CA ILE A 84 7.13 -24.14 4.63
C ILE A 84 6.04 -24.68 5.56
N HIS A 85 6.37 -24.89 6.85
CA HIS A 85 5.42 -25.29 7.87
C HIS A 85 4.31 -24.26 8.11
N LEU A 86 4.49 -22.99 7.70
CA LEU A 86 3.48 -21.94 7.74
C LEU A 86 2.56 -21.94 6.51
N LYS A 87 2.81 -22.76 5.49
CA LYS A 87 1.97 -22.83 4.27
C LYS A 87 0.47 -22.98 4.55
N PRO A 88 0.01 -23.80 5.52
CA PRO A 88 -1.42 -23.91 5.85
C PRO A 88 -2.04 -22.60 6.37
N LYS A 89 -1.24 -21.72 6.98
CA LYS A 89 -1.68 -20.41 7.47
C LYS A 89 -2.02 -19.47 6.31
N GLY A 90 -1.34 -19.60 5.18
CA GLY A 90 -1.51 -18.74 4.01
C GLY A 90 -0.90 -17.35 4.20
N ILE A 91 -1.21 -16.44 3.29
CA ILE A 91 -0.81 -15.02 3.34
C ILE A 91 -2.03 -14.11 3.19
N ILE A 92 -1.90 -12.84 3.56
CA ILE A 92 -2.88 -11.79 3.24
C ILE A 92 -2.25 -10.74 2.32
N VAL A 93 -2.99 -10.26 1.33
CA VAL A 93 -2.51 -9.28 0.35
C VAL A 93 -3.53 -8.16 0.23
N GLY A 94 -3.05 -6.92 0.36
CA GLY A 94 -3.84 -5.70 0.29
C GLY A 94 -3.15 -4.64 -0.55
N PHE A 95 -3.89 -3.56 -0.83
CA PHE A 95 -3.40 -2.49 -1.68
C PHE A 95 -4.13 -1.16 -1.41
N ASP A 96 -3.45 -0.05 -1.68
CA ASP A 96 -4.02 1.30 -1.64
C ASP A 96 -4.59 1.74 -3.00
N GLY A 97 -5.06 2.99 -3.07
CA GLY A 97 -5.70 3.57 -4.25
C GLY A 97 -4.79 4.00 -5.40
N ARG A 98 -3.47 3.74 -5.34
CA ARG A 98 -2.52 4.17 -6.40
C ARG A 98 -2.70 3.35 -7.68
N HIS A 99 -2.19 3.90 -8.79
CA HIS A 99 -2.07 3.16 -10.04
C HIS A 99 -1.30 1.85 -9.83
N HIS A 100 -1.73 0.81 -10.54
CA HIS A 100 -1.19 -0.55 -10.51
C HIS A 100 -1.28 -1.31 -9.18
N SER A 101 -1.67 -0.69 -8.05
CA SER A 101 -1.65 -1.39 -6.75
C SER A 101 -2.54 -2.63 -6.73
N ARG A 102 -3.71 -2.58 -7.38
CA ARG A 102 -4.63 -3.73 -7.54
C ARG A 102 -4.01 -4.86 -8.36
N ASP A 103 -3.38 -4.54 -9.48
CA ASP A 103 -2.79 -5.53 -10.38
C ASP A 103 -1.60 -6.21 -9.72
N TRP A 104 -0.75 -5.44 -9.04
CA TRP A 104 0.41 -5.97 -8.33
C TRP A 104 0.03 -6.84 -7.12
N ALA A 105 -1.01 -6.48 -6.39
CA ALA A 105 -1.58 -7.36 -5.36
C ALA A 105 -2.09 -8.68 -5.97
N SER A 106 -2.72 -8.60 -7.15
CA SER A 106 -3.21 -9.78 -7.87
C SER A 106 -2.07 -10.66 -8.40
N ILE A 107 -0.98 -10.08 -8.91
CA ILE A 107 0.25 -10.78 -9.29
C ILE A 107 0.82 -11.55 -8.10
N THR A 108 0.98 -10.88 -6.95
CA THR A 108 1.48 -11.53 -5.72
C THR A 108 0.59 -12.69 -5.30
N ALA A 109 -0.72 -12.46 -5.25
CA ALA A 109 -1.68 -13.51 -4.92
C ALA A 109 -1.57 -14.69 -5.89
N ASN A 110 -1.44 -14.42 -7.19
CA ASN A 110 -1.35 -15.43 -8.24
C ASN A 110 -0.13 -16.35 -8.04
N ILE A 111 1.03 -15.76 -7.77
CA ILE A 111 2.26 -16.51 -7.50
C ILE A 111 2.10 -17.45 -6.29
N PHE A 112 1.47 -16.98 -5.21
CA PHE A 112 1.26 -17.78 -4.01
C PHE A 112 0.22 -18.89 -4.21
N VAL A 113 -0.95 -18.59 -4.78
CA VAL A 113 -2.00 -19.61 -4.97
C VAL A 113 -1.55 -20.71 -5.92
N ARG A 114 -0.79 -20.39 -6.97
CA ARG A 114 -0.26 -21.40 -7.90
C ARG A 114 0.81 -22.28 -7.28
N SER A 115 1.47 -21.82 -6.21
CA SER A 115 2.35 -22.63 -5.36
C SER A 115 1.60 -23.39 -4.25
N GLY A 116 0.27 -23.35 -4.25
CA GLY A 116 -0.59 -24.06 -3.30
C GLY A 116 -0.77 -23.36 -1.96
N TRP A 117 -0.40 -22.08 -1.84
CA TRP A 117 -0.64 -21.29 -0.62
C TRP A 117 -2.07 -20.76 -0.61
N LYS A 118 -2.69 -20.75 0.57
CA LYS A 118 -3.93 -19.99 0.80
C LYS A 118 -3.60 -18.49 0.75
N VAL A 119 -4.45 -17.69 0.10
CA VAL A 119 -4.28 -16.24 0.00
C VAL A 119 -5.58 -15.56 0.36
N TYR A 120 -5.55 -14.64 1.33
CA TYR A 120 -6.61 -13.67 1.56
C TYR A 120 -6.29 -12.41 0.77
N LEU A 121 -7.01 -12.14 -0.32
CA LEU A 121 -6.76 -10.97 -1.18
C LEU A 121 -7.91 -9.97 -1.03
N PHE A 122 -7.58 -8.73 -0.65
CA PHE A 122 -8.53 -7.63 -0.67
C PHE A 122 -9.12 -7.45 -2.07
N ARG A 123 -10.45 -7.28 -2.17
CA ARG A 123 -11.14 -7.06 -3.46
C ARG A 123 -11.24 -5.59 -3.83
N ASP A 124 -11.04 -4.72 -2.86
CA ASP A 124 -11.04 -3.27 -3.01
C ASP A 124 -9.96 -2.63 -2.14
N PHE A 125 -9.76 -1.33 -2.31
CA PHE A 125 -8.80 -0.55 -1.54
C PHE A 125 -9.13 -0.57 -0.05
N ASN A 126 -8.15 -0.87 0.81
CA ASN A 126 -8.35 -0.91 2.25
C ASN A 126 -7.11 -0.37 3.00
N PRO A 127 -7.28 0.17 4.21
CA PRO A 127 -6.18 0.71 5.00
C PRO A 127 -5.09 -0.33 5.32
N THR A 128 -3.82 0.11 5.36
CA THR A 128 -2.68 -0.68 5.85
C THR A 128 -2.95 -1.29 7.25
N PRO A 129 -3.58 -0.58 8.21
CA PRO A 129 -3.95 -1.18 9.50
C PRO A 129 -4.87 -2.41 9.41
N TYR A 130 -5.75 -2.51 8.40
CA TYR A 130 -6.58 -3.70 8.22
C TYR A 130 -5.74 -4.89 7.80
N LEU A 131 -4.74 -4.69 6.92
CA LEU A 131 -3.81 -5.75 6.56
C LEU A 131 -3.00 -6.23 7.77
N ALA A 132 -2.40 -5.32 8.52
CA ALA A 132 -1.63 -5.65 9.72
C ALA A 132 -2.47 -6.41 10.78
N PHE A 133 -3.70 -5.96 11.01
CA PHE A 133 -4.64 -6.68 11.87
C PHE A 133 -5.03 -8.04 11.29
N GLY A 134 -5.30 -8.12 9.98
CA GLY A 134 -5.67 -9.34 9.28
C GLY A 134 -4.62 -10.43 9.34
N VAL A 135 -3.33 -10.06 9.35
CA VAL A 135 -2.24 -11.02 9.58
C VAL A 135 -2.43 -11.75 10.91
N ARG A 136 -2.73 -11.01 11.98
CA ARG A 136 -2.94 -11.58 13.32
C ARG A 136 -4.28 -12.29 13.44
N HIS A 137 -5.33 -11.72 12.84
CA HIS A 137 -6.70 -12.22 12.93
C HIS A 137 -6.86 -13.58 12.22
N PHE A 138 -6.40 -13.67 10.97
CA PHE A 138 -6.42 -14.93 10.20
C PHE A 138 -5.19 -15.82 10.45
N GLN A 139 -4.29 -15.37 11.34
CA GLN A 139 -3.04 -16.05 11.70
C GLN A 139 -2.21 -16.41 10.47
N THR A 140 -2.14 -15.53 9.48
CA THR A 140 -1.38 -15.78 8.24
C THR A 140 0.13 -15.75 8.50
N ALA A 141 0.88 -16.41 7.64
CA ALA A 141 2.34 -16.46 7.71
C ALA A 141 2.99 -15.08 7.45
N CYS A 142 2.42 -14.29 6.55
CA CYS A 142 2.82 -12.91 6.31
C CYS A 142 1.71 -12.13 5.62
N GLY A 143 1.87 -10.81 5.57
CA GLY A 143 1.03 -9.87 4.83
C GLY A 143 1.85 -9.09 3.81
N VAL A 144 1.26 -8.78 2.66
CA VAL A 144 1.83 -7.91 1.64
C VAL A 144 0.91 -6.73 1.40
N MET A 145 1.40 -5.51 1.57
CA MET A 145 0.68 -4.29 1.24
C MET A 145 1.33 -3.59 0.07
N VAL A 146 0.58 -3.43 -1.03
CA VAL A 146 1.03 -2.63 -2.18
C VAL A 146 0.63 -1.18 -1.96
N THR A 147 1.62 -0.36 -1.63
CA THR A 147 1.44 1.05 -1.29
C THR A 147 2.80 1.74 -1.21
N ALA A 148 2.84 3.04 -1.54
CA ALA A 148 3.94 3.92 -1.16
C ALA A 148 3.55 4.95 -0.08
N SER A 149 2.48 4.70 0.68
CA SER A 149 1.99 5.56 1.77
C SER A 149 1.83 7.01 1.30
N HIS A 150 2.60 7.93 1.86
CA HIS A 150 2.54 9.36 1.65
C HIS A 150 3.42 9.87 0.49
N ASN A 151 4.08 8.98 -0.26
CA ASN A 151 4.94 9.36 -1.39
C ASN A 151 4.18 10.08 -2.53
N PRO A 152 4.90 10.76 -3.45
CA PRO A 152 4.29 11.34 -4.66
C PRO A 152 3.52 10.32 -5.49
N LYS A 153 2.60 10.79 -6.35
CA LYS A 153 1.71 9.95 -7.17
C LYS A 153 2.43 8.98 -8.11
N ASP A 154 3.61 9.36 -8.60
CA ASP A 154 4.38 8.56 -9.55
C ASP A 154 5.11 7.39 -8.87
N ASP A 155 5.13 7.34 -7.54
CA ASP A 155 5.74 6.26 -6.75
C ASP A 155 4.69 5.22 -6.35
N ASN A 156 5.14 3.99 -6.23
CA ASN A 156 4.40 2.92 -5.56
C ASN A 156 5.39 2.00 -4.81
N GLY A 157 4.89 1.01 -4.06
CA GLY A 157 5.72 0.23 -3.15
C GLY A 157 5.13 -1.12 -2.80
N TYR A 158 5.95 -1.92 -2.12
CA TYR A 158 5.66 -3.30 -1.75
C TYR A 158 6.17 -3.54 -0.33
N LYS A 159 5.30 -3.38 0.67
CA LYS A 159 5.62 -3.58 2.10
C LYS A 159 5.30 -5.02 2.49
N VAL A 160 6.14 -5.63 3.33
CA VAL A 160 5.90 -6.97 3.90
C VAL A 160 5.75 -6.88 5.41
N TYR A 161 4.70 -7.53 5.92
CA TYR A 161 4.39 -7.68 7.34
C TYR A 161 4.55 -9.15 7.71
N TRP A 162 5.12 -9.45 8.87
CA TRP A 162 5.32 -10.85 9.29
C TRP A 162 4.20 -11.33 10.22
N GLU A 163 4.27 -12.56 10.73
CA GLU A 163 3.25 -13.23 11.57
C GLU A 163 2.77 -12.40 12.78
N ASN A 164 3.61 -11.49 13.29
CA ASN A 164 3.25 -10.58 14.39
C ASN A 164 2.41 -9.37 13.96
N GLY A 165 2.09 -9.24 12.66
CA GLY A 165 1.39 -8.09 12.09
C GLY A 165 2.24 -6.83 11.98
N ALA A 166 3.55 -6.90 12.28
CA ALA A 166 4.47 -5.79 12.14
C ALA A 166 5.25 -5.89 10.83
N GLN A 167 5.69 -4.74 10.34
CA GLN A 167 6.57 -4.68 9.17
C GLN A 167 7.90 -5.41 9.44
N ILE A 168 8.43 -6.07 8.42
CA ILE A 168 9.64 -6.89 8.56
C ILE A 168 10.87 -6.08 8.98
N LEU A 169 11.72 -6.75 9.77
CA LEU A 169 13.08 -6.32 10.12
C LEU A 169 14.06 -7.45 9.78
N SER A 170 15.35 -7.21 10.00
CA SER A 170 16.36 -8.28 9.97
C SER A 170 15.99 -9.41 10.95
N PRO A 171 16.12 -10.69 10.54
CA PRO A 171 16.79 -11.18 9.33
C PRO A 171 15.89 -11.34 8.09
N HIS A 172 14.58 -11.07 8.18
CA HIS A 172 13.64 -11.35 7.08
C HIS A 172 13.91 -10.50 5.84
N ASP A 173 14.20 -9.21 6.01
CA ASP A 173 14.53 -8.29 4.91
C ASP A 173 15.69 -8.83 4.04
N LYS A 174 16.81 -9.22 4.66
CA LYS A 174 18.00 -9.76 4.00
C LYS A 174 17.73 -11.13 3.38
N GLY A 175 16.98 -11.98 4.08
CA GLY A 175 16.61 -13.30 3.59
C GLY A 175 15.74 -13.23 2.32
N ILE A 176 14.74 -12.36 2.33
CA ILE A 176 13.87 -12.09 1.18
C ILE A 176 14.69 -11.46 0.05
N ALA A 177 15.49 -10.42 0.32
CA ALA A 177 16.33 -9.77 -0.69
C ALA A 177 17.25 -10.77 -1.41
N LYS A 178 17.88 -11.68 -0.65
CA LYS A 178 18.68 -12.78 -1.22
C LYS A 178 17.83 -13.69 -2.11
N ALA A 179 16.69 -14.16 -1.62
CA ALA A 179 15.82 -15.05 -2.39
C ALA A 179 15.26 -14.40 -3.67
N ILE A 180 15.03 -13.08 -3.67
CA ILE A 180 14.67 -12.32 -4.88
C ILE A 180 15.80 -12.38 -5.90
N SER A 181 17.05 -12.14 -5.48
CA SER A 181 18.21 -12.20 -6.39
C SER A 181 18.43 -13.58 -7.00
N GLU A 182 17.95 -14.63 -6.34
CA GLU A 182 17.99 -16.02 -6.80
C GLU A 182 16.77 -16.40 -7.67
N SER A 183 15.75 -15.55 -7.76
CA SER A 183 14.44 -15.84 -8.38
C SER A 183 14.05 -14.86 -9.48
N LEU A 184 15.02 -14.40 -10.26
CA LEU A 184 14.82 -13.31 -11.25
C LEU A 184 14.11 -13.74 -12.54
N VAL A 185 14.18 -15.02 -12.92
CA VAL A 185 13.47 -15.49 -14.13
C VAL A 185 11.98 -15.57 -13.81
N PRO A 186 11.10 -14.79 -14.47
CA PRO A 186 9.67 -14.87 -14.22
C PRO A 186 9.14 -16.21 -14.75
N GLN A 187 8.32 -16.89 -13.95
CA GLN A 187 7.58 -18.05 -14.43
C GLN A 187 6.49 -17.58 -15.39
N GLU A 188 6.27 -18.33 -16.47
CA GLU A 188 5.27 -18.06 -17.51
C GLU A 188 3.95 -17.58 -16.93
N ALA A 189 3.42 -18.37 -16.00
CA ALA A 189 2.08 -18.16 -15.50
C ALA A 189 2.04 -17.31 -14.22
N SER A 190 3.15 -16.62 -13.87
CA SER A 190 3.12 -15.46 -12.98
C SER A 190 2.34 -14.30 -13.62
N TRP A 191 2.34 -14.21 -14.95
CA TRP A 191 1.64 -13.19 -15.73
C TRP A 191 0.12 -13.43 -15.85
N ASP A 192 -0.38 -14.63 -15.54
CA ASP A 192 -1.79 -15.02 -15.70
C ASP A 192 -2.66 -14.65 -14.48
N TYR A 193 -2.51 -13.44 -13.94
CA TYR A 193 -3.10 -13.06 -12.65
C TYR A 193 -4.56 -12.57 -12.73
N HIS A 194 -5.09 -12.27 -13.92
CA HIS A 194 -6.41 -11.64 -14.08
C HIS A 194 -7.57 -12.47 -13.49
N LYS A 195 -7.42 -13.79 -13.38
CA LYS A 195 -8.43 -14.70 -12.81
C LYS A 195 -8.08 -15.20 -11.40
N VAL A 196 -7.09 -14.60 -10.74
CA VAL A 196 -6.65 -15.07 -9.41
C VAL A 196 -7.79 -15.09 -8.39
N THR A 197 -8.74 -14.16 -8.49
CA THR A 197 -9.89 -14.03 -7.59
C THR A 197 -10.88 -15.20 -7.70
N GLU A 198 -10.86 -15.94 -8.81
CA GLU A 198 -11.68 -17.13 -9.07
C GLU A 198 -11.02 -18.41 -8.51
N HIS A 199 -9.73 -18.35 -8.15
CA HIS A 199 -9.00 -19.51 -7.64
C HIS A 199 -9.53 -19.92 -6.26
N ALA A 200 -9.77 -21.21 -6.04
CA ALA A 200 -10.37 -21.74 -4.80
C ALA A 200 -9.56 -21.40 -3.52
N GLN A 201 -8.26 -21.19 -3.65
CA GLN A 201 -7.39 -20.77 -2.54
C GLN A 201 -7.28 -19.24 -2.36
N CYS A 202 -7.92 -18.43 -3.21
CA CYS A 202 -7.94 -16.97 -3.13
C CYS A 202 -9.24 -16.50 -2.48
N LEU A 203 -9.19 -16.25 -1.18
CA LEU A 203 -10.32 -15.86 -0.35
C LEU A 203 -10.45 -14.34 -0.27
N ASN A 204 -11.68 -13.84 -0.14
CA ASN A 204 -11.92 -12.45 0.25
C ASN A 204 -12.00 -12.37 1.78
N PRO A 205 -11.12 -11.63 2.47
CA PRO A 205 -11.19 -11.48 3.93
C PRO A 205 -12.31 -10.55 4.42
N MET A 206 -13.00 -9.85 3.51
CA MET A 206 -14.08 -8.92 3.82
C MET A 206 -15.46 -9.58 3.64
N PRO A 207 -16.47 -9.23 4.46
CA PRO A 207 -16.48 -8.18 5.50
C PRO A 207 -15.98 -8.61 6.89
N GLU A 208 -15.71 -9.90 7.10
CA GLU A 208 -15.33 -10.49 8.41
C GLU A 208 -14.20 -9.73 9.11
N LEU A 209 -13.16 -9.35 8.36
CA LEU A 209 -12.01 -8.64 8.88
C LEU A 209 -12.38 -7.25 9.45
N GLU A 210 -13.18 -6.47 8.72
CA GLU A 210 -13.62 -5.14 9.17
C GLU A 210 -14.52 -5.27 10.40
N GLU A 211 -15.48 -6.19 10.38
CA GLU A 211 -16.36 -6.42 11.53
C GLU A 211 -15.57 -6.77 12.79
N SER A 212 -14.60 -7.68 12.67
CA SER A 212 -13.72 -8.07 13.77
C SER A 212 -12.85 -6.92 14.25
N TYR A 213 -12.27 -6.13 13.33
CA TYR A 213 -11.47 -4.96 13.66
C TYR A 213 -12.31 -3.97 14.48
N ILE A 214 -13.46 -3.55 13.94
CA ILE A 214 -14.33 -2.56 14.57
C ILE A 214 -14.85 -3.03 15.93
N ASN A 215 -15.27 -4.29 16.04
CA ASN A 215 -15.77 -4.84 17.29
C ASN A 215 -14.69 -4.87 18.38
N ILE A 216 -13.45 -5.21 18.04
CA ILE A 216 -12.35 -5.17 18.99
C ILE A 216 -12.10 -3.73 19.44
N GLN A 217 -11.96 -2.78 18.51
CA GLN A 217 -11.72 -1.37 18.87
C GLN A 217 -12.84 -0.81 19.77
N LYS A 218 -14.09 -1.10 19.44
CA LYS A 218 -15.23 -0.68 20.25
C LYS A 218 -15.15 -1.23 21.69
N ARG A 219 -14.73 -2.48 21.86
CA ARG A 219 -14.61 -3.11 23.18
C ARG A 219 -13.38 -2.67 23.97
N THR A 220 -12.28 -2.36 23.30
CA THR A 220 -10.98 -2.13 23.95
C THR A 220 -10.67 -0.66 24.18
N ILE A 221 -11.08 0.24 23.29
CA ILE A 221 -10.67 1.66 23.33
C ILE A 221 -11.83 2.65 23.32
N CYS A 222 -13.08 2.24 23.04
CA CYS A 222 -14.25 3.14 23.13
C CYS A 222 -14.86 3.15 24.54
N TYR A 223 -14.21 3.82 25.49
CA TYR A 223 -14.69 3.94 26.87
C TYR A 223 -15.65 5.13 27.11
N THR A 224 -15.87 5.99 26.12
CA THR A 224 -16.68 7.23 26.24
C THR A 224 -17.88 7.28 25.28
N GLU A 225 -18.43 6.14 24.86
CA GLU A 225 -19.51 6.11 23.85
C GLU A 225 -20.72 6.99 24.25
N ALA A 226 -21.08 6.98 25.54
CA ALA A 226 -22.21 7.75 26.06
C ALA A 226 -21.95 9.27 26.03
N GLU A 227 -20.72 9.70 26.30
CA GLU A 227 -20.27 11.08 26.23
C GLU A 227 -20.13 11.53 24.77
N ASN A 228 -19.57 10.69 23.90
CA ASN A 228 -19.42 10.97 22.47
C ASN A 228 -20.78 11.26 21.82
N LYS A 229 -21.84 10.52 22.20
CA LYS A 229 -23.22 10.74 21.72
C LYS A 229 -23.82 12.09 22.14
N LYS A 230 -23.34 12.68 23.22
CA LYS A 230 -23.79 13.97 23.74
C LYS A 230 -22.88 15.12 23.32
N SER A 231 -21.80 14.82 22.60
CA SER A 231 -20.80 15.81 22.21
C SER A 231 -21.23 16.54 20.95
N ASP A 232 -21.23 17.88 21.01
CA ASP A 232 -21.46 18.76 19.87
C ASP A 232 -20.17 19.07 19.09
N VAL A 233 -19.06 18.38 19.40
CA VAL A 233 -17.79 18.58 18.70
C VAL A 233 -17.94 18.13 17.24
N THR A 234 -17.70 19.07 16.32
CA THR A 234 -17.61 18.80 14.89
C THR A 234 -16.16 18.54 14.50
N PHE A 235 -15.92 17.40 13.87
CA PHE A 235 -14.62 17.00 13.32
C PHE A 235 -14.62 17.21 11.81
N VAL A 236 -13.58 17.84 11.27
CA VAL A 236 -13.30 17.77 9.84
C VAL A 236 -12.40 16.59 9.56
N TYR A 237 -12.76 15.77 8.59
CA TYR A 237 -11.99 14.60 8.20
C TYR A 237 -11.51 14.70 6.76
N THR A 238 -10.22 14.42 6.53
CA THR A 238 -9.65 14.23 5.20
C THR A 238 -8.91 12.90 5.11
N ALA A 239 -9.13 12.17 4.03
CA ALA A 239 -8.35 11.00 3.68
C ALA A 239 -7.15 11.35 2.79
N MET A 240 -6.97 12.62 2.42
CA MET A 240 -5.94 13.09 1.48
C MET A 240 -5.88 12.24 0.20
N HIS A 241 -7.06 11.94 -0.38
CA HIS A 241 -7.24 11.05 -1.54
C HIS A 241 -6.88 9.58 -1.28
N GLY A 242 -6.88 9.20 -0.01
CA GLY A 242 -6.57 7.87 0.49
C GLY A 242 -7.78 6.97 0.70
N VAL A 243 -7.49 5.82 1.29
CA VAL A 243 -8.43 4.70 1.47
C VAL A 243 -9.04 4.65 2.87
N GLY A 244 -8.67 5.58 3.75
CA GLY A 244 -9.08 5.60 5.16
C GLY A 244 -10.55 5.96 5.41
N ALA A 245 -11.20 6.66 4.47
CA ALA A 245 -12.51 7.28 4.73
C ALA A 245 -13.62 6.29 5.15
N PRO A 246 -13.81 5.13 4.50
CA PRO A 246 -14.84 4.18 4.92
C PRO A 246 -14.61 3.66 6.35
N ALA A 247 -13.37 3.30 6.68
CA ALA A 247 -12.99 2.81 8.00
C ALA A 247 -13.17 3.90 9.07
N ALA A 248 -12.74 5.13 8.79
CA ALA A 248 -12.91 6.27 9.69
C ALA A 248 -14.40 6.56 9.94
N GLN A 249 -15.23 6.64 8.89
CA GLN A 249 -16.68 6.81 9.00
C GLN A 249 -17.31 5.73 9.88
N ARG A 250 -16.90 4.47 9.68
CA ARG A 250 -17.41 3.34 10.46
C ARG A 250 -17.03 3.47 11.93
N ILE A 251 -15.77 3.77 12.25
CA ILE A 251 -15.30 3.95 13.63
C ILE A 251 -16.02 5.13 14.30
N PHE A 252 -16.11 6.29 13.63
CA PHE A 252 -16.81 7.47 14.16
C PHE A 252 -18.24 7.14 14.57
N LYS A 253 -18.97 6.46 13.68
CA LYS A 253 -20.34 6.02 13.93
C LYS A 253 -20.42 5.06 15.10
N GLU A 254 -19.57 4.04 15.13
CA GLU A 254 -19.59 3.00 16.17
C GLU A 254 -19.14 3.51 17.54
N PHE A 255 -18.34 4.57 17.57
CA PHE A 255 -17.88 5.23 18.79
C PHE A 255 -18.87 6.30 19.27
N GLY A 256 -19.97 6.53 18.54
CA GLY A 256 -21.04 7.42 18.95
C GLY A 256 -20.84 8.89 18.60
N PHE A 257 -19.82 9.25 17.82
CA PHE A 257 -19.64 10.63 17.38
C PHE A 257 -20.71 11.04 16.36
N GLN A 258 -21.25 12.25 16.51
CA GLN A 258 -22.39 12.73 15.71
C GLN A 258 -21.98 13.51 14.46
N HIS A 259 -20.84 14.20 14.51
CA HIS A 259 -20.50 15.23 13.52
C HIS A 259 -19.11 15.03 12.93
N MET A 260 -19.07 14.43 11.75
CA MET A 260 -17.88 14.37 10.92
C MET A 260 -18.16 15.00 9.55
N VAL A 261 -17.45 16.09 9.25
CA VAL A 261 -17.56 16.83 8.00
C VAL A 261 -16.40 16.42 7.10
N PRO A 262 -16.65 15.76 5.95
CA PRO A 262 -15.60 15.39 5.04
C PRO A 262 -15.06 16.61 4.28
N VAL A 263 -13.76 16.62 4.02
CA VAL A 263 -13.18 17.45 2.95
C VAL A 263 -13.55 16.78 1.62
N VAL A 264 -14.61 17.28 0.98
CA VAL A 264 -15.26 16.63 -0.18
C VAL A 264 -14.26 16.39 -1.31
N GLU A 265 -13.33 17.32 -1.50
CA GLU A 265 -12.30 17.28 -2.52
C GLU A 265 -11.25 16.17 -2.30
N GLN A 266 -11.12 15.65 -1.07
CA GLN A 266 -10.05 14.71 -0.68
C GLN A 266 -10.58 13.40 -0.07
N ILE A 267 -11.89 13.18 -0.04
CA ILE A 267 -12.49 12.05 0.70
C ILE A 267 -12.45 10.72 -0.05
N LYS A 268 -12.38 10.75 -1.39
CA LYS A 268 -12.37 9.55 -2.22
C LYS A 268 -10.93 9.19 -2.61
N PRO A 269 -10.60 7.91 -2.78
CA PRO A 269 -9.34 7.51 -3.40
C PRO A 269 -9.16 8.16 -4.78
N ASP A 270 -8.04 8.84 -4.98
CA ASP A 270 -7.64 9.43 -6.27
C ASP A 270 -6.11 9.22 -6.45
N PRO A 271 -5.68 8.38 -7.41
CA PRO A 271 -4.26 8.09 -7.60
C PRO A 271 -3.45 9.32 -8.05
N GLU A 272 -4.11 10.38 -8.56
CA GLU A 272 -3.43 11.60 -8.99
C GLU A 272 -3.09 12.55 -7.84
N PHE A 273 -3.67 12.33 -6.65
CA PHE A 273 -3.56 13.22 -5.49
C PHE A 273 -3.78 14.69 -5.87
N SER A 274 -4.83 14.94 -6.66
CA SER A 274 -5.03 16.17 -7.44
C SER A 274 -4.96 17.50 -6.68
N THR A 275 -5.14 17.47 -5.36
CA THR A 275 -5.12 18.67 -4.50
C THR A 275 -3.85 18.82 -3.66
N VAL A 276 -2.97 17.81 -3.60
CA VAL A 276 -1.80 17.79 -2.71
C VAL A 276 -0.58 17.20 -3.43
N LYS A 277 0.54 17.93 -3.40
CA LYS A 277 1.78 17.43 -4.00
C LYS A 277 2.37 16.24 -3.24
N PHE A 278 2.21 16.26 -1.91
CA PHE A 278 2.72 15.25 -1.00
C PHE A 278 1.61 14.94 0.01
N PRO A 279 0.94 13.79 -0.09
CA PRO A 279 -0.19 13.46 0.76
C PRO A 279 0.27 12.97 2.15
N ASN A 280 1.13 13.74 2.81
CA ASN A 280 1.60 13.46 4.16
C ASN A 280 0.93 14.45 5.14
N PRO A 281 0.04 14.00 6.04
CA PRO A 281 -0.64 14.89 6.96
C PRO A 281 0.31 15.56 7.97
N GLU A 282 1.53 15.03 8.14
CA GLU A 282 2.57 15.57 9.03
C GLU A 282 3.27 16.84 8.50
N GLU A 283 3.08 17.21 7.21
CA GLU A 283 3.64 18.45 6.63
C GLU A 283 2.96 19.73 7.14
N GLY A 284 1.96 19.56 8.00
CA GLY A 284 1.21 20.63 8.63
C GLY A 284 0.37 21.43 7.63
N LYS A 285 0.49 22.77 7.67
CA LYS A 285 -0.42 23.67 6.93
C LYS A 285 -0.44 23.43 5.42
N SER A 286 0.67 22.99 4.82
CA SER A 286 0.75 22.75 3.37
C SER A 286 -0.16 21.58 2.94
N ALA A 287 -0.21 20.51 3.73
CA ALA A 287 -1.06 19.35 3.54
C ALA A 287 -2.51 19.59 3.99
N LEU A 288 -2.72 20.37 5.05
CA LEU A 288 -4.03 20.54 5.70
C LEU A 288 -4.85 21.74 5.20
N HIS A 289 -4.38 22.52 4.22
CA HIS A 289 -5.03 23.77 3.83
C HIS A 289 -6.53 23.64 3.46
N LEU A 290 -6.94 22.58 2.74
CA LEU A 290 -8.36 22.33 2.43
C LEU A 290 -9.17 21.91 3.67
N ALA A 291 -8.56 21.12 4.56
CA ALA A 291 -9.18 20.76 5.82
C ALA A 291 -9.36 21.97 6.75
N MET A 292 -8.39 22.88 6.77
CA MET A 292 -8.48 24.17 7.47
C MET A 292 -9.61 25.04 6.92
N ALA A 293 -9.68 25.20 5.59
CA ALA A 293 -10.74 25.97 4.95
C ALA A 293 -12.13 25.36 5.21
N THR A 294 -12.23 24.02 5.19
CA THR A 294 -13.47 23.31 5.54
C THR A 294 -13.84 23.54 7.00
N ALA A 295 -12.88 23.46 7.92
CA ALA A 295 -13.09 23.68 9.34
C ALA A 295 -13.55 25.12 9.64
N ASP A 296 -12.94 26.12 8.99
CA ASP A 296 -13.35 27.51 9.10
C ASP A 296 -14.78 27.73 8.58
N LYS A 297 -15.14 27.07 7.47
CA LYS A 297 -16.48 27.17 6.86
C LYS A 297 -17.59 26.57 7.73
N CYS A 298 -17.34 25.43 8.38
CA CYS A 298 -18.33 24.75 9.22
C CYS A 298 -18.20 25.05 10.72
N GLY A 299 -17.24 25.88 11.13
CA GLY A 299 -16.99 26.21 12.53
C GLY A 299 -16.40 25.05 13.35
N ALA A 300 -15.84 24.04 12.69
CA ALA A 300 -15.16 22.93 13.36
C ALA A 300 -13.85 23.38 14.02
N LYS A 301 -13.53 22.77 15.16
CA LYS A 301 -12.28 23.04 15.90
C LYS A 301 -11.21 21.99 15.68
N VAL A 302 -11.61 20.77 15.30
CA VAL A 302 -10.71 19.62 15.20
C VAL A 302 -10.70 19.11 13.77
N ILE A 303 -9.50 18.89 13.25
CA ILE A 303 -9.23 18.22 11.98
C ILE A 303 -8.57 16.88 12.29
N VAL A 304 -9.01 15.84 11.57
CA VAL A 304 -8.41 14.51 11.57
C VAL A 304 -8.00 14.21 10.12
N ALA A 305 -6.74 13.86 9.92
CA ALA A 305 -6.19 13.61 8.59
C ALA A 305 -5.42 12.29 8.57
N ASN A 306 -5.65 11.48 7.54
CA ASN A 306 -4.85 10.30 7.25
C ASN A 306 -4.08 10.48 5.94
N ASP A 307 -2.94 9.80 5.83
CA ASP A 307 -2.24 9.63 4.55
C ASP A 307 -2.93 8.56 3.67
N PRO A 308 -2.49 8.34 2.41
CA PRO A 308 -3.23 7.55 1.44
C PRO A 308 -3.52 6.10 1.83
N ASP A 309 -2.63 5.43 2.56
CA ASP A 309 -2.83 4.07 3.07
C ASP A 309 -3.31 4.02 4.53
N ALA A 310 -3.53 5.21 5.13
CA ALA A 310 -4.10 5.43 6.44
C ALA A 310 -3.36 4.73 7.59
N ASP A 311 -2.03 4.62 7.49
CA ASP A 311 -1.18 4.23 8.62
C ASP A 311 -0.63 5.43 9.41
N ARG A 312 -0.78 6.67 8.89
CA ARG A 312 -0.45 7.92 9.57
C ARG A 312 -1.69 8.69 9.97
N LEU A 313 -1.55 9.49 11.03
CA LEU A 313 -2.57 10.35 11.57
C LEU A 313 -1.97 11.72 11.85
N ALA A 314 -2.65 12.79 11.47
CA ALA A 314 -2.49 14.09 12.10
C ALA A 314 -3.82 14.55 12.67
N VAL A 315 -3.76 15.09 13.89
CA VAL A 315 -4.87 15.78 14.53
C VAL A 315 -4.49 17.24 14.68
N ALA A 316 -5.36 18.15 14.22
CA ALA A 316 -5.12 19.57 14.35
C ALA A 316 -6.27 20.29 15.06
N GLU A 317 -5.94 21.15 16.02
CA GLU A 317 -6.93 21.94 16.77
C GLU A 317 -6.74 23.44 16.56
N LYS A 318 -7.85 24.16 16.30
CA LYS A 318 -7.88 25.62 16.17
C LYS A 318 -7.73 26.29 17.54
N LEU A 319 -6.70 27.13 17.68
CA LEU A 319 -6.45 27.86 18.92
C LEU A 319 -7.37 29.09 19.07
N PRO A 320 -7.82 29.44 20.29
CA PRO A 320 -8.75 30.56 20.52
C PRO A 320 -8.22 31.93 20.12
N THR A 321 -6.90 32.13 20.14
CA THR A 321 -6.25 33.45 20.03
C THR A 321 -5.46 33.65 18.74
N SER A 322 -5.46 32.68 17.81
CA SER A 322 -4.67 32.80 16.58
C SER A 322 -5.25 32.05 15.40
N SER A 323 -4.81 32.39 14.19
CA SER A 323 -5.01 31.59 12.97
C SER A 323 -4.10 30.36 12.88
N HIS A 324 -3.52 29.91 14.01
CA HIS A 324 -2.65 28.74 14.08
C HIS A 324 -3.38 27.52 14.62
N LEU A 325 -2.95 26.35 14.12
CA LEU A 325 -3.36 25.05 14.61
C LEU A 325 -2.27 24.48 15.51
N LEU A 326 -2.66 23.83 16.60
CA LEU A 326 -1.79 22.83 17.23
C LEU A 326 -1.91 21.55 16.40
N ILE A 327 -0.79 21.01 15.91
CA ILE A 327 -0.77 19.76 15.15
C ILE A 327 -0.09 18.70 16.01
N VAL A 328 -0.80 17.62 16.26
CA VAL A 328 -0.28 16.41 16.90
C VAL A 328 -0.21 15.34 15.81
N THR A 329 1.00 14.87 15.54
CA THR A 329 1.33 13.79 14.59
C THR A 329 1.83 12.59 15.37
#